data_AF-A0A965REP6-F1
#
_entry.id   AF-A0A965REP6-F1
#
_cell.length_a   1.000
_cell.length_b   1.000
_cell.length_c   1.000
_cell.angle_alpha   90.00
_cell.angle_beta   90.00
_cell.angle_gamma   90.00
#
_symmetry.space_group_name_H-M   'P 1'
#
loop_
_entity.id
_entity.type
_entity.pdbx_description
1 polymer ?
#
loop_
_entity_poly.entity_id
_entity_poly.type
_entity_poly.pdbx_seq_one_letter_code
_entity_poly.pdbx_strand_id
1 'polypeptide(L)'
;SIAEFAGESAQSGLTEFLGFLIVISLSLGFLNLLPIPILDGGQIIYQLAEWARGAPLSERVQALGQQIGIALLLMLMSVALFNDFARQFG
;
A
#
# COMPACT_ATOMS: atom_id res chain seq x y z
N SER A 1 -5.12 13.92 -13.87
CA SER A 1 -4.46 13.07 -12.83
C SER A 1 -5.23 13.17 -11.51
N ILE A 2 -4.96 12.36 -10.47
CA ILE A 2 -5.66 12.45 -9.15
C ILE A 2 -5.71 13.91 -8.62
N ALA A 3 -4.68 14.71 -8.91
CA ALA A 3 -4.63 16.14 -8.61
C ALA A 3 -5.65 17.00 -9.40
N GLU A 4 -5.91 16.65 -10.66
CA GLU A 4 -6.90 17.31 -11.54
C GLU A 4 -8.33 16.95 -11.11
N PHE A 5 -8.55 15.68 -10.77
CA PHE A 5 -9.83 15.21 -10.22
C PHE A 5 -10.10 15.77 -8.82
N ALA A 6 -9.07 15.94 -7.98
CA ALA A 6 -9.18 16.60 -6.68
C ALA A 6 -9.51 18.10 -6.82
N GLY A 7 -8.97 18.76 -7.86
CA GLY A 7 -9.26 20.17 -8.19
C GLY A 7 -10.70 20.38 -8.65
N GLU A 8 -11.24 19.49 -9.49
CA GLU A 8 -12.66 19.50 -9.88
C GLU A 8 -13.57 19.15 -8.70
N SER A 9 -13.26 18.10 -7.94
CA SER A 9 -14.07 17.63 -6.79
C SER A 9 -14.18 18.68 -5.66
N ALA A 10 -13.15 19.50 -5.47
CA ALA A 10 -13.17 20.60 -4.50
C ALA A 10 -14.07 21.77 -4.92
N GLN A 11 -14.28 21.95 -6.23
CA GLN A 11 -15.14 23.01 -6.79
C GLN A 11 -16.58 22.55 -7.06
N SER A 12 -16.81 21.24 -7.12
CA SER A 12 -18.06 20.67 -7.62
C SER A 12 -19.09 20.32 -6.51
N GLY A 13 -18.65 20.21 -5.25
CA GLY A 13 -19.53 20.16 -4.07
C GLY A 13 -19.14 19.07 -3.07
N LEU A 14 -19.76 19.10 -1.87
CA LEU A 14 -19.42 18.17 -0.78
C LEU A 14 -19.57 16.69 -1.16
N THR A 15 -20.55 16.35 -1.99
CA THR A 15 -20.83 14.97 -2.40
C THR A 15 -19.73 14.39 -3.29
N GLU A 16 -19.23 15.14 -4.28
CA GLU A 16 -18.16 14.65 -5.17
C GLU A 16 -16.82 14.60 -4.44
N PHE A 17 -16.54 15.57 -3.55
CA PHE A 17 -15.39 15.50 -2.67
C PHE A 17 -15.40 14.25 -1.77
N LEU A 18 -16.54 13.92 -1.17
CA LEU A 18 -16.68 12.68 -0.37
C LEU A 18 -16.52 11.43 -1.24
N GLY A 19 -17.08 11.43 -2.46
CA GLY A 19 -16.89 10.33 -3.42
C GLY A 19 -15.43 10.11 -3.77
N PHE A 20 -14.69 11.18 -4.05
CA PHE A 20 -13.25 11.14 -4.28
C PHE A 20 -12.48 10.58 -3.08
N LEU A 21 -12.78 11.07 -1.88
CA LEU A 21 -12.16 10.57 -0.65
C LEU A 21 -12.42 9.09 -0.41
N ILE A 22 -13.63 8.61 -0.69
CA ILE A 22 -13.97 7.18 -0.58
C ILE A 22 -13.10 6.35 -1.52
N VAL A 23 -12.98 6.76 -2.79
CA VAL A 23 -12.18 6.03 -3.78
C VAL A 23 -10.71 5.98 -3.38
N ILE A 24 -10.13 7.10 -2.95
CA ILE A 24 -8.74 7.15 -2.48
C ILE A 24 -8.55 6.29 -1.23
N SER A 25 -9.45 6.40 -0.25
CA SER A 25 -9.37 5.65 1.01
C SER A 25 -9.47 4.14 0.77
N LEU A 26 -10.38 3.69 -0.09
CA LEU A 26 -10.52 2.28 -0.45
C LEU A 26 -9.29 1.78 -1.22
N SER A 27 -8.75 2.59 -2.12
CA SER A 27 -7.54 2.23 -2.88
C SER A 27 -6.33 2.05 -1.95
N LEU A 28 -6.11 3.00 -1.04
CA LEU A 28 -5.03 2.92 -0.05
C LEU A 28 -5.25 1.76 0.93
N GLY A 29 -6.49 1.57 1.41
CA GLY A 29 -6.84 0.45 2.27
C GLY A 29 -6.55 -0.89 1.59
N PHE A 30 -6.95 -1.06 0.32
CA PHE A 30 -6.67 -2.28 -0.44
C PHE A 30 -5.17 -2.53 -0.62
N LEU A 31 -4.39 -1.50 -0.94
CA LEU A 31 -2.94 -1.60 -1.08
C LEU A 31 -2.25 -1.95 0.25
N ASN A 32 -2.66 -1.34 1.37
CA ASN A 32 -2.09 -1.62 2.70
C ASN A 32 -2.44 -3.02 3.21
N LEU A 33 -3.55 -3.61 2.76
CA LEU A 33 -3.94 -4.98 3.11
C LEU A 33 -3.21 -6.06 2.30
N LEU A 34 -2.38 -5.68 1.32
CA LEU A 34 -1.57 -6.64 0.58
C LEU A 34 -0.58 -7.37 1.53
N PRO A 35 -0.26 -8.64 1.25
CA PRO A 35 0.59 -9.49 2.08
C PRO A 35 2.08 -9.15 1.93
N ILE A 36 2.43 -7.86 1.98
CA ILE A 36 3.80 -7.37 1.85
C ILE A 36 4.31 -7.06 3.25
N PRO A 37 5.41 -7.70 3.70
CA PRO A 37 6.01 -7.38 5.00
C PRO A 37 6.33 -5.87 5.05
N ILE A 38 6.01 -5.23 6.19
CA ILE A 38 6.04 -3.76 6.46
C ILE A 38 4.70 -3.06 6.24
N LEU A 39 3.85 -3.53 5.33
CA LEU A 39 2.47 -3.05 5.22
C LEU A 39 1.57 -3.68 6.30
N ASP A 40 0.42 -3.05 6.56
CA ASP A 40 -0.56 -3.49 7.56
C ASP A 40 -0.98 -4.95 7.32
N GLY A 41 -1.20 -5.35 6.06
CA GLY A 41 -1.53 -6.72 5.64
C GLY A 41 -0.44 -7.74 5.94
N GLY A 42 0.84 -7.36 5.82
CA GLY A 42 1.96 -8.20 6.21
C GLY A 42 1.98 -8.47 7.73
N GLN A 43 1.68 -7.45 8.53
CA GLN A 43 1.56 -7.59 9.98
C GLN A 43 0.37 -8.46 10.38
N ILE A 44 -0.77 -8.33 9.68
CA ILE A 44 -1.93 -9.21 9.88
C ILE A 44 -1.53 -10.67 9.64
N ILE A 45 -0.76 -10.97 8.59
CA ILE A 45 -0.28 -12.34 8.34
C ILE A 45 0.62 -12.84 9.45
N TYR A 46 1.54 -12.02 9.97
CA TYR A 46 2.38 -12.43 11.10
C TYR A 46 1.54 -12.73 12.34
N GLN A 47 0.57 -11.89 12.67
CA GLN A 47 -0.32 -12.12 13.81
C GLN A 47 -1.22 -13.35 13.63
N LEU A 48 -1.73 -13.58 12.43
CA LEU A 48 -2.49 -14.79 12.11
C LEU A 48 -1.62 -16.05 12.23
N ALA A 49 -0.36 -15.98 11.79
CA ALA A 49 0.59 -17.07 11.92
C ALA A 49 0.97 -17.31 13.40
N GLU A 50 1.13 -16.27 14.21
CA GLU A 50 1.34 -16.40 15.66
C GLU A 50 0.14 -17.00 16.36
N TRP A 51 -1.07 -16.55 16.02
CA TRP A 51 -2.32 -17.09 16.55
C TRP A 51 -2.50 -18.57 16.20
N ALA A 52 -2.26 -18.94 14.93
CA ALA A 52 -2.33 -20.33 14.47
C ALA A 52 -1.25 -21.22 15.11
N ARG A 53 -0.05 -20.69 15.36
CA ARG A 53 1.06 -21.42 15.97
C ARG A 53 1.00 -21.45 17.50
N GLY A 54 0.20 -20.58 18.13
CA GLY A 54 0.08 -20.43 19.58
C GLY A 54 1.34 -19.89 20.27
N ALA A 55 2.31 -19.38 19.51
CA ALA A 55 3.60 -18.91 20.02
C ALA A 55 4.12 -17.73 19.16
N PRO A 56 4.88 -16.79 19.74
CA PRO A 56 5.43 -15.63 19.01
C PRO A 56 6.44 -16.08 17.95
N LEU A 57 6.39 -15.53 16.74
CA LEU A 57 7.33 -15.87 15.67
C LEU A 57 8.77 -15.56 16.11
N SER A 58 9.72 -16.40 15.73
CA SER A 58 11.13 -16.14 16.05
C SER A 58 11.61 -14.86 15.36
N GLU A 59 12.44 -14.07 16.05
CA GLU A 59 13.01 -12.82 15.51
C GLU A 59 13.68 -13.00 14.14
N ARG A 60 14.32 -14.15 13.90
CA ARG A 60 14.94 -14.49 12.60
C ARG A 60 13.93 -14.52 11.45
N VAL A 61 12.74 -15.06 11.68
CA VAL A 61 11.68 -15.16 10.67
C VAL A 61 11.08 -13.79 10.38
N GLN A 62 10.84 -12.99 11.44
CA GLN A 62 10.36 -11.62 11.28
C GLN A 62 11.39 -10.76 10.53
N ALA A 63 12.67 -10.84 10.90
CA ALA A 63 13.75 -10.10 10.26
C ALA A 63 13.93 -10.48 8.77
N LEU A 64 13.92 -11.78 8.46
CA LEU A 64 14.01 -12.25 7.07
C LEU A 64 12.81 -11.77 6.25
N GLY A 65 11.60 -11.90 6.80
CA GLY A 65 10.40 -11.43 6.15
C GLY A 65 10.39 -9.91 5.94
N GLN A 66 10.86 -9.13 6.92
CA GLN A 66 11.04 -7.68 6.77
C GLN A 66 12.04 -7.35 5.65
N GLN A 67 13.20 -7.99 5.61
CA GLN A 67 14.20 -7.76 4.54
C GLN A 67 13.62 -8.05 3.16
N ILE A 68 12.90 -9.16 3.01
CA ILE A 68 12.19 -9.51 1.76
C ILE A 68 11.15 -8.43 1.43
N GLY A 69 10.38 -7.97 2.42
CA GLY A 69 9.40 -6.89 2.24
C GLY A 69 10.02 -5.59 1.76
N ILE A 70 11.12 -5.14 2.38
CA ILE A 70 11.84 -3.93 1.95
C ILE A 70 12.32 -4.10 0.50
N ALA A 71 12.95 -5.23 0.18
CA ALA A 71 13.46 -5.47 -1.17
C ALA A 71 12.34 -5.44 -2.23
N LEU A 72 11.20 -6.04 -1.92
CA LEU A 72 10.03 -6.10 -2.80
C LEU A 72 9.38 -4.72 -2.96
N LEU A 73 9.26 -3.95 -1.86
CA LEU A 73 8.81 -2.55 -1.91
C LEU A 73 9.73 -1.68 -2.76
N LEU A 74 11.04 -1.76 -2.56
CA LEU A 74 12.01 -1.00 -3.36
C LEU A 74 11.95 -1.37 -4.83
N MET A 75 11.78 -2.66 -5.16
CA MET A 75 11.57 -3.11 -6.53
C MET A 75 10.30 -2.50 -7.13
N LEU A 76 9.17 -2.59 -6.44
CA LEU A 76 7.90 -2.02 -6.89
C LEU A 76 7.99 -0.50 -7.07
N MET A 77 8.59 0.21 -6.12
CA MET A 77 8.82 1.66 -6.22
C MET A 77 9.69 2.01 -7.41
N SER A 78 10.76 1.24 -7.66
CA SER A 78 11.64 1.47 -8.81
C SER A 78 10.90 1.28 -10.14
N VAL A 79 10.08 0.24 -10.24
CA VAL A 79 9.25 -0.01 -11.43
C VAL A 79 8.19 1.09 -11.61
N ALA A 80 7.52 1.49 -10.53
CA ALA A 80 6.53 2.57 -10.55
C ALA A 80 7.15 3.89 -10.99
N LEU A 81 8.29 4.28 -10.40
CA LEU A 81 9.04 5.48 -10.79
C LEU A 81 9.47 5.42 -12.25
N PHE A 82 10.01 4.28 -12.72
CA PHE A 82 10.37 4.12 -14.13
C PHE A 82 9.16 4.30 -15.05
N ASN A 83 8.01 3.73 -14.69
CA ASN A 83 6.77 3.88 -15.44
C ASN A 83 6.27 5.33 -15.45
N ASP A 84 6.31 6.01 -14.30
CA ASP A 84 5.91 7.41 -14.17
C ASP A 84 6.81 8.33 -15.00
N PHE A 85 8.14 8.09 -15.01
CA PHE A 85 9.08 8.80 -15.87
C PHE A 85 8.84 8.52 -17.34
N ALA A 86 8.69 7.25 -17.73
CA ALA A 86 8.45 6.86 -19.12
C ALA A 86 7.15 7.49 -19.67
N ARG A 87 6.12 7.59 -18.83
CA ARG A 87 4.84 8.24 -19.18
C ARG A 87 4.91 9.76 -19.27
N GLN A 88 5.83 10.42 -18.56
CA GLN A 88 6.00 11.87 -18.63
C GLN A 88 6.90 12.32 -19.79
N PHE A 89 7.84 11.48 -20.22
CA PHE A 89 8.81 11.80 -21.28
C PHE A 89 8.50 11.18 -22.66
N GLY A 90 7.56 10.23 -22.73
CA GLY A 90 7.01 9.68 -23.98
C GLY A 90 5.63 10.23 -24.28
#